data_AF-A0AA50KM53-F1
#
_entry.id   AF-A0AA50KM53-F1
#
_cell.length_a   1.000
_cell.length_b   1.000
_cell.length_c   1.000
_cell.angle_alpha   90.00
_cell.angle_beta   90.00
_cell.angle_gamma   90.00
#
_symmetry.space_group_name_H-M   'P 1'
#
loop_
_entity.id
_entity.type
_entity.pdbx_description
1 polymer ?
#
loop_
_entity_poly.entity_id
_entity_poly.type
_entity_poly.pdbx_seq_one_letter_code
_entity_poly.pdbx_strand_id
1 'polypeptide(L)'
;MAIPVEMLNLIVPIHLIEQHYPGGWEQCRRDHQDCPSAWHDEQLFRLGAMNGMDMMLMLEHWKELGFKAHFGCGKPSRWRELCIVDIRGPTLPCNWITVDLKARTASFKPDTAAGHSPNHRITTMNNPEAERISRLLFDADPMHTCCRQNDCIDEYDAIAADIIHGLAQGKPLKQAIKQALTHAFGKELATRSAVQRTLTRPAGIG
;
A
#
# COMPACT_ATOMS: atom_id res chain seq x y z
N MET A 1 -15.73 13.16 10.06
CA MET A 1 -15.22 13.33 11.43
C MET A 1 -13.70 13.30 11.39
N ALA A 2 -13.05 13.67 12.49
CA ALA A 2 -11.60 13.76 12.52
C ALA A 2 -11.07 13.36 13.91
N ILE A 3 -9.93 12.69 13.91
CA ILE A 3 -9.17 12.32 15.10
C ILE A 3 -8.12 13.38 15.40
N PRO A 4 -7.75 13.62 16.67
CA PRO A 4 -6.68 14.54 17.01
C PRO A 4 -5.32 13.99 16.60
N VAL A 5 -4.41 14.88 16.17
CA VAL A 5 -3.00 14.58 15.95
C VAL A 5 -2.11 15.42 16.86
N GLU A 6 -1.17 14.75 17.52
CA GLU A 6 -0.25 15.36 18.49
C GLU A 6 1.20 15.22 17.99
N MET A 7 2.10 14.63 18.79
CA MET A 7 3.53 14.56 18.54
C MET A 7 3.91 13.54 17.45
N LEU A 8 3.66 12.25 17.68
CA LEU A 8 3.80 11.18 16.70
C LEU A 8 2.55 10.33 16.76
N ASN A 9 1.95 10.05 15.61
CA ASN A 9 0.64 9.41 15.52
C ASN A 9 0.72 8.28 14.50
N LEU A 10 0.44 7.05 14.92
CA LEU A 10 0.16 5.95 14.00
C LEU A 10 -1.34 5.94 13.74
N ILE A 11 -1.74 6.17 12.49
CA ILE A 11 -3.13 6.24 12.06
C ILE A 11 -3.44 5.02 11.20
N VAL A 12 -4.56 4.36 11.48
CA VAL A 12 -4.99 3.13 10.80
C VAL A 12 -6.48 3.20 10.46
N PRO A 13 -6.90 2.87 9.23
CA PRO A 13 -8.32 2.73 8.90
C PRO A 13 -8.96 1.56 9.65
N ILE A 14 -10.10 1.80 10.30
CA ILE A 14 -10.81 0.79 11.10
C ILE A 14 -11.20 -0.43 10.27
N HIS A 15 -11.61 -0.22 9.01
CA HIS A 15 -11.97 -1.34 8.12
C HIS A 15 -10.82 -2.30 7.83
N LEU A 16 -9.56 -1.87 7.98
CA LEU A 16 -8.38 -2.75 7.88
C LEU A 16 -8.08 -3.43 9.20
N ILE A 17 -8.37 -2.78 10.34
CA ILE A 17 -8.31 -3.41 11.66
C ILE A 17 -9.27 -4.60 11.73
N GLU A 18 -10.47 -4.44 11.20
CA GLU A 18 -11.45 -5.52 11.10
C GLU A 18 -10.90 -6.75 10.33
N GLN A 19 -10.03 -6.54 9.36
CA GLN A 19 -9.49 -7.60 8.49
C GLN A 19 -8.23 -8.27 9.06
N HIS A 20 -7.33 -7.48 9.64
CA HIS A 20 -5.99 -7.92 10.02
C HIS A 20 -5.84 -8.21 11.51
N TYR A 21 -6.56 -7.49 12.36
CA TYR A 21 -6.39 -7.61 13.81
C TYR A 21 -7.06 -8.89 14.34
N PRO A 22 -6.41 -9.72 15.16
CA PRO A 22 -7.04 -10.89 15.76
C PRO A 22 -8.28 -10.50 16.57
N GLY A 23 -9.45 -10.96 16.15
CA GLY A 23 -10.73 -10.58 16.77
C GLY A 23 -11.34 -9.25 16.27
N GLY A 24 -10.78 -8.66 15.21
CA GLY A 24 -11.31 -7.50 14.51
C GLY A 24 -11.22 -6.19 15.29
N TRP A 25 -12.00 -5.19 14.86
CA TRP A 25 -12.04 -3.86 15.48
C TRP A 25 -12.46 -3.91 16.95
N GLU A 26 -13.44 -4.73 17.29
CA GLU A 26 -13.93 -4.84 18.67
C GLU A 26 -12.85 -5.33 19.64
N GLN A 27 -12.01 -6.28 19.21
CA GLN A 27 -10.89 -6.73 20.03
C GLN A 27 -9.82 -5.64 20.14
N CYS A 28 -9.44 -5.02 19.02
CA CYS A 28 -8.48 -3.91 19.03
C CYS A 28 -8.92 -2.77 19.96
N ARG A 29 -10.20 -2.41 19.95
CA ARG A 29 -10.75 -1.36 20.82
C ARG A 29 -10.66 -1.72 22.29
N ARG A 30 -10.91 -2.99 22.66
CA ARG A 30 -10.76 -3.47 24.05
C ARG A 30 -9.30 -3.47 24.49
N ASP A 31 -8.40 -3.96 23.64
CA ASP A 31 -6.97 -4.05 23.96
C ASP A 31 -6.33 -2.67 24.19
N HIS A 32 -6.92 -1.62 23.63
CA HIS A 32 -6.45 -0.23 23.76
C HIS A 32 -7.38 0.66 24.58
N GLN A 33 -8.42 0.12 25.24
CA GLN A 33 -9.42 0.93 25.96
C GLN A 33 -8.81 1.79 27.08
N ASP A 34 -7.75 1.28 27.71
CA ASP A 34 -7.04 1.92 28.82
C ASP A 34 -5.83 2.73 28.35
N CYS A 35 -5.59 2.82 27.04
CA CYS A 35 -4.49 3.56 26.46
C CYS A 35 -4.88 5.03 26.26
N PRO A 36 -4.31 5.99 27.00
CA PRO A 36 -4.72 7.41 26.90
C PRO A 36 -4.38 8.04 25.56
N SER A 37 -3.44 7.44 24.81
CA SER A 37 -3.05 7.92 23.48
C SER A 37 -3.89 7.31 22.35
N ALA A 38 -4.81 6.39 22.67
CA ALA A 38 -5.73 5.79 21.71
C ALA A 38 -6.94 6.70 21.45
N TRP A 39 -7.15 7.03 20.18
CA TRP A 39 -8.30 7.79 19.71
C TRP A 39 -8.91 7.11 18.51
N HIS A 40 -10.22 7.28 18.32
CA HIS A 40 -10.87 6.87 17.09
C HIS A 40 -12.07 7.77 16.75
N ASP A 41 -12.39 7.80 15.46
CA ASP A 41 -13.73 8.15 15.00
C ASP A 41 -14.41 6.90 14.41
N GLU A 42 -15.34 7.06 13.47
CA GLU A 42 -15.99 5.94 12.78
C GLU A 42 -15.12 5.27 11.71
N GLN A 43 -14.03 5.92 11.27
CA GLN A 43 -13.24 5.49 10.11
C GLN A 43 -11.77 5.26 10.44
N LEU A 44 -11.22 6.00 11.39
CA LEU A 44 -9.81 6.02 11.75
C LEU A 44 -9.62 5.66 13.22
N PHE A 45 -8.61 4.83 13.46
CA PHE A 45 -8.00 4.61 14.76
C PHE A 45 -6.63 5.29 14.78
N ARG A 46 -6.24 5.78 15.96
CA ARG A 46 -4.96 6.46 16.17
C ARG A 46 -4.35 6.05 17.48
N LEU A 47 -3.04 5.77 17.44
CA LEU A 47 -2.20 5.61 18.61
C LEU A 47 -1.12 6.70 18.62
N GLY A 48 -0.92 7.31 19.79
CA GLY A 48 0.12 8.33 19.99
C GLY A 48 1.39 7.76 20.62
N ALA A 49 2.55 8.26 20.19
CA ALA A 49 3.85 7.99 20.80
C ALA A 49 4.62 9.29 21.10
N MET A 50 5.46 9.27 22.14
CA MET A 50 6.26 10.42 22.56
C MET A 50 7.64 10.49 21.92
N ASN A 51 8.12 9.39 21.34
CA ASN A 51 9.43 9.32 20.73
C ASN A 51 9.44 8.36 19.52
N GLY A 52 10.50 8.46 18.71
CA GLY A 52 10.65 7.65 17.50
C GLY A 52 10.83 6.16 17.75
N MET A 53 11.43 5.75 18.87
CA MET A 53 11.64 4.33 19.19
C MET A 53 10.31 3.63 19.46
N ASP A 54 9.46 4.21 20.30
CA ASP A 54 8.12 3.67 20.59
C ASP A 54 7.26 3.62 19.32
N MET A 55 7.36 4.66 18.48
CA MET A 55 6.66 4.69 17.19
C MET A 55 7.13 3.57 16.25
N MET A 56 8.43 3.30 16.19
CA MET A 56 8.97 2.22 15.36
C MET A 56 8.57 0.85 15.89
N LEU A 57 8.61 0.62 17.20
CA LEU A 57 8.14 -0.64 17.81
C LEU A 57 6.65 -0.86 17.55
N MET A 58 5.86 0.20 17.64
CA MET A 58 4.45 0.16 17.30
C MET A 58 4.24 -0.18 15.83
N LEU A 59 4.94 0.50 14.91
CA LEU A 59 4.84 0.20 13.48
C LEU A 59 5.21 -1.27 13.18
N GLU A 60 6.28 -1.79 13.80
CA GLU A 60 6.70 -3.16 13.59
C GLU A 60 5.66 -4.16 14.10
N HIS A 61 5.09 -3.93 15.28
CA HIS A 61 4.02 -4.77 15.80
C HIS A 61 2.81 -4.83 14.85
N TRP A 62 2.41 -3.69 14.27
CA TRP A 62 1.32 -3.68 13.28
C TRP A 62 1.70 -4.42 11.99
N LYS A 63 2.97 -4.40 11.58
CA LYS A 63 3.45 -5.21 10.44
C LYS A 63 3.39 -6.71 10.75
N GLU A 64 3.71 -7.13 11.98
CA GLU A 64 3.59 -8.52 12.42
C GLU A 64 2.14 -9.02 12.41
N LEU A 65 1.18 -8.12 12.63
CA LEU A 65 -0.26 -8.39 12.46
C LEU A 65 -0.71 -8.46 10.99
N GLY A 66 0.21 -8.26 10.04
CA GLY A 66 -0.04 -8.40 8.61
C GLY A 66 -0.38 -7.09 7.87
N PHE A 67 -0.28 -5.93 8.52
CA PHE A 67 -0.48 -4.65 7.86
C PHE A 67 0.72 -4.27 6.99
N LYS A 68 0.44 -3.76 5.80
CA LYS A 68 1.46 -3.28 4.86
C LYS A 68 1.71 -1.79 5.09
N ALA A 69 2.82 -1.48 5.74
CA ALA A 69 3.18 -0.12 6.14
C ALA A 69 3.23 0.86 4.96
N HIS A 70 4.15 0.66 4.01
CA HIS A 70 4.41 1.60 2.94
C HIS A 70 4.74 0.88 1.63
N PHE A 71 4.58 1.59 0.51
CA PHE A 71 5.09 1.14 -0.79
C PHE A 71 6.57 1.47 -0.93
N GLY A 72 7.27 0.65 -1.71
CA GLY A 72 8.68 0.84 -2.05
C GLY A 72 9.58 -0.02 -1.17
N CYS A 73 10.23 -1.00 -1.80
CA CYS A 73 11.20 -1.87 -1.14
C CYS A 73 12.59 -1.20 -1.10
N GLY A 74 13.24 -1.25 0.07
CA GLY A 74 14.52 -0.57 0.35
C GLY A 74 14.41 0.95 0.59
N LYS A 75 13.57 1.66 -0.17
CA LYS A 75 13.29 3.10 0.05
C LYS A 75 11.78 3.37 0.11
N PRO A 76 11.24 3.64 1.30
CA PRO A 76 9.82 3.97 1.48
C PRO A 76 9.42 5.18 0.63
N SER A 77 8.32 5.05 -0.11
CA SER A 77 7.85 6.08 -1.06
C SER A 77 6.55 6.76 -0.63
N ARG A 78 5.61 6.00 -0.06
CA ARG A 78 4.32 6.49 0.44
C ARG A 78 3.70 5.48 1.40
N TRP A 79 2.91 5.97 2.35
CA TRP A 79 2.11 5.17 3.27
C TRP A 79 1.01 4.38 2.52
N ARG A 80 0.76 3.13 2.93
CA ARG A 80 -0.16 2.19 2.28
C ARG A 80 -1.40 1.95 3.13
N GLU A 81 -1.31 1.11 4.15
CA GLU A 81 -2.44 0.74 5.04
C GLU A 81 -2.35 1.41 6.42
N LEU A 82 -1.19 1.96 6.73
CA LEU A 82 -0.87 2.69 7.96
C LEU A 82 -0.29 4.04 7.59
N CYS A 83 -0.44 5.07 8.42
CA CYS A 83 0.20 6.36 8.21
C CYS A 83 0.79 6.91 9.50
N ILE A 84 2.09 7.23 9.49
CA ILE A 84 2.70 7.98 10.57
C ILE A 84 2.59 9.46 10.27
N VAL A 85 2.02 10.22 11.21
CA VAL A 85 1.87 11.66 11.15
C VAL A 85 2.61 12.29 12.33
N ASP A 86 3.51 13.23 12.04
CA ASP A 86 4.19 14.06 13.04
C ASP A 86 3.62 15.49 13.05
N ILE A 87 4.23 16.38 13.85
CA ILE A 87 3.84 17.79 13.96
C ILE A 87 3.91 18.59 12.65
N ARG A 88 4.57 18.06 11.61
CA ARG A 88 4.70 18.63 10.25
C ARG A 88 3.79 17.92 9.24
N GLY A 89 3.08 16.86 9.63
CA GLY A 89 2.17 16.10 8.78
C GLY A 89 2.64 14.66 8.54
N PRO A 90 2.11 13.99 7.50
CA PRO A 90 2.52 12.64 7.14
C PRO A 90 4.03 12.57 6.89
N THR A 91 4.71 11.62 7.51
CA THR A 91 6.18 11.44 7.38
C THR A 91 6.60 10.90 6.01
N LEU A 92 5.66 10.27 5.30
CA LEU A 92 5.70 9.94 3.88
C LEU A 92 4.37 10.40 3.27
N PRO A 93 4.29 10.58 1.94
CA PRO A 93 3.02 10.84 1.26
C PRO A 93 1.94 9.84 1.69
N CYS A 94 0.76 10.33 2.05
CA CYS A 94 -0.40 9.53 2.41
C CYS A 94 -1.63 10.07 1.67
N ASN A 95 -2.23 9.24 0.82
CA ASN A 95 -3.28 9.70 -0.10
C ASN A 95 -4.71 9.51 0.43
N TRP A 96 -4.86 8.78 1.53
CA TRP A 96 -6.16 8.36 2.07
C TRP A 96 -6.55 9.07 3.38
N ILE A 97 -5.69 9.96 3.90
CA ILE A 97 -6.06 10.93 4.94
C ILE A 97 -5.91 12.37 4.45
N THR A 98 -6.65 13.26 5.09
CA THR A 98 -6.38 14.70 5.08
C THR A 98 -5.92 15.09 6.48
N VAL A 99 -4.82 15.85 6.57
CA VAL A 99 -4.30 16.36 7.85
C VAL A 99 -4.44 17.88 7.86
N ASP A 100 -5.17 18.40 8.85
CA ASP A 100 -5.22 19.83 9.14
C ASP A 100 -4.22 20.14 10.26
N LEU A 101 -3.09 20.73 9.90
CA LEU A 101 -2.03 21.09 10.85
C LEU A 101 -2.39 22.26 11.76
N LYS A 102 -3.35 23.11 11.36
CA LYS A 102 -3.84 24.23 12.17
C LYS A 102 -4.82 23.72 13.22
N ALA A 103 -5.77 22.91 12.80
CA ALA A 103 -6.74 22.28 13.70
C ALA A 103 -6.16 21.10 14.50
N ARG A 104 -4.96 20.61 14.13
CA ARG A 104 -4.31 19.44 14.72
C ARG A 104 -5.21 18.21 14.64
N THR A 105 -5.77 17.97 13.47
CA THR A 105 -6.64 16.81 13.23
C THR A 105 -6.31 16.07 11.94
N ALA A 106 -6.69 14.79 11.89
CA ALA A 106 -6.66 13.98 10.67
C ALA A 106 -8.04 13.37 10.43
N SER A 107 -8.47 13.36 9.17
CA SER A 107 -9.74 12.74 8.76
C SER A 107 -9.50 11.80 7.60
N PHE A 108 -10.29 10.72 7.51
CA PHE A 108 -10.28 9.87 6.34
C PHE A 108 -10.67 10.70 5.12
N LYS A 109 -9.92 10.55 4.02
CA LYS A 109 -10.26 11.20 2.76
C LYS A 109 -11.15 10.24 1.97
N PRO A 110 -12.47 10.44 1.93
CA PRO A 110 -13.29 9.71 0.97
C PRO A 110 -12.78 10.04 -0.43
N ASP A 111 -12.76 9.07 -1.32
CA ASP A 111 -12.43 9.29 -2.72
C ASP A 111 -13.38 10.36 -3.30
N THR A 112 -12.91 11.61 -3.34
CA THR A 112 -13.66 12.71 -3.95
C THR A 112 -13.60 12.56 -5.45
N ALA A 113 -14.64 11.96 -6.00
CA ALA A 113 -14.88 11.81 -7.42
C ALA A 113 -15.05 13.19 -8.09
N ALA A 114 -13.94 13.78 -8.55
CA ALA A 114 -13.92 14.33 -9.89
C ALA A 114 -13.77 13.13 -10.85
N GLY A 115 -14.91 12.47 -11.12
CA GLY A 115 -15.05 11.35 -12.05
C GLY A 115 -14.59 10.00 -11.50
N HIS A 116 -15.53 9.24 -10.94
CA HIS A 116 -15.74 7.78 -11.02
C HIS A 116 -16.37 7.26 -9.72
N SER A 117 -17.52 6.62 -9.92
CA SER A 117 -18.53 6.13 -8.97
C SER A 117 -17.98 5.34 -7.76
N PRO A 118 -18.71 5.28 -6.62
CA PRO A 118 -18.28 4.61 -5.38
C PRO A 118 -18.12 3.07 -5.48
N ASN A 119 -18.35 2.50 -6.66
CA ASN A 119 -18.12 1.08 -6.96
C ASN A 119 -16.90 0.81 -7.84
N HIS A 120 -15.99 1.78 -8.04
CA HIS A 120 -14.82 1.58 -8.93
C HIS A 120 -13.43 1.85 -8.33
N ARG A 121 -13.32 2.01 -7.01
CA ARG A 121 -11.99 2.11 -6.35
C ARG A 121 -11.68 1.03 -5.32
N ILE A 122 -12.53 0.03 -5.21
CA ILE A 122 -12.18 -1.30 -4.69
C ILE A 122 -11.72 -2.17 -5.89
N THR A 123 -10.72 -1.75 -6.66
CA THR A 123 -10.25 -2.55 -7.82
C THR A 123 -8.74 -2.50 -8.08
N THR A 124 -7.95 -2.00 -7.12
CA THR A 124 -6.48 -2.20 -7.15
C THR A 124 -5.95 -2.94 -5.94
N MET A 125 -6.77 -3.18 -4.90
CA MET A 125 -6.42 -4.11 -3.80
C MET A 125 -7.15 -5.46 -3.89
N ASN A 126 -8.15 -5.61 -4.76
CA ASN A 126 -8.90 -6.87 -4.98
C ASN A 126 -9.06 -7.18 -6.48
N ASN A 127 -8.05 -6.89 -7.30
CA ASN A 127 -8.03 -7.41 -8.67
C ASN A 127 -7.19 -8.70 -8.67
N PRO A 128 -7.81 -9.89 -8.60
CA PRO A 128 -7.06 -11.15 -8.57
C PRO A 128 -6.21 -11.34 -9.83
N GLU A 129 -6.56 -10.69 -10.95
CA GLU A 129 -5.72 -10.68 -12.15
C GLU A 129 -4.48 -9.80 -11.98
N ALA A 130 -4.60 -8.65 -11.30
CA ALA A 130 -3.46 -7.77 -11.02
C ALA A 130 -2.47 -8.44 -10.07
N GLU A 131 -2.98 -9.07 -9.02
CA GLU A 131 -2.18 -9.84 -8.08
C GLU A 131 -1.50 -11.02 -8.77
N ARG A 132 -2.23 -11.74 -9.64
CA ARG A 132 -1.67 -12.85 -10.43
C ARG A 132 -0.59 -12.36 -11.40
N ILE A 133 -0.78 -11.21 -12.06
CA ILE A 133 0.22 -10.63 -12.96
C ILE A 133 1.44 -10.15 -12.16
N SER A 134 1.23 -9.49 -11.01
CA SER A 134 2.29 -9.05 -10.11
C SER A 134 3.14 -10.25 -9.65
N ARG A 135 2.49 -11.35 -9.26
CA ARG A 135 3.18 -12.59 -8.87
C ARG A 135 3.93 -13.25 -10.02
N LEU A 136 3.36 -13.28 -11.22
CA LEU A 136 4.06 -13.76 -12.42
C LEU A 136 5.28 -12.90 -12.76
N LEU A 137 5.18 -11.58 -12.59
CA LEU A 137 6.29 -10.66 -12.77
C LEU A 137 7.38 -10.87 -11.70
N PHE A 138 6.98 -11.09 -10.45
CA PHE A 138 7.87 -11.42 -9.35
C PHE A 138 8.65 -12.72 -9.62
N ASP A 139 7.96 -13.79 -10.06
CA ASP A 139 8.60 -15.07 -10.38
C ASP A 139 9.56 -14.95 -11.57
N ALA A 140 9.12 -14.26 -12.63
CA ALA A 140 9.93 -14.05 -13.83
C ALA A 140 11.12 -13.11 -13.58
N ASP A 141 11.03 -12.25 -12.56
CA ASP A 141 11.96 -11.17 -12.22
C ASP A 141 12.62 -10.55 -13.47
N PRO A 142 11.82 -10.00 -14.40
CA PRO A 142 12.31 -9.58 -15.71
C PRO A 142 13.37 -8.48 -15.61
N MET A 143 13.44 -7.78 -14.47
CA MET A 143 14.32 -6.66 -14.24
C MET A 143 15.46 -6.96 -13.25
N HIS A 144 15.59 -8.21 -12.80
CA HIS A 144 16.60 -8.63 -11.81
C HIS A 144 16.59 -7.74 -10.57
N THR A 145 15.40 -7.37 -10.10
CA THR A 145 15.21 -6.44 -9.00
C THR A 145 15.54 -7.06 -7.63
N CYS A 146 16.07 -8.30 -7.60
CA CYS A 146 16.46 -9.02 -6.38
C CYS A 146 15.27 -9.22 -5.40
N CYS A 147 14.03 -9.12 -5.89
CA CYS A 147 12.78 -9.16 -5.11
C CYS A 147 12.63 -10.42 -4.28
N ARG A 148 13.12 -11.55 -4.81
CA ARG A 148 12.99 -12.88 -4.18
C ARG A 148 13.71 -13.00 -2.84
N GLN A 149 14.66 -12.12 -2.56
CA GLN A 149 15.46 -12.17 -1.34
C GLN A 149 14.77 -11.49 -0.16
N ASN A 150 13.77 -10.65 -0.42
CA ASN A 150 13.07 -9.85 0.59
C ASN A 150 11.57 -10.17 0.70
N ASP A 151 11.08 -11.22 0.02
CA ASP A 151 9.65 -11.59 -0.07
C ASP A 151 8.70 -10.41 -0.36
N CYS A 152 9.20 -9.43 -1.12
CA CYS A 152 8.49 -8.20 -1.44
C CYS A 152 7.66 -8.39 -2.72
N ILE A 153 6.41 -8.81 -2.55
CA ILE A 153 5.51 -9.13 -3.67
C ILE A 153 4.88 -7.91 -4.35
N ASP A 154 5.03 -6.70 -3.79
CA ASP A 154 4.34 -5.50 -4.28
C ASP A 154 5.16 -4.63 -5.25
N GLU A 155 6.42 -4.98 -5.53
CA GLU A 155 7.30 -4.22 -6.43
C GLU A 155 6.76 -4.17 -7.87
N TYR A 156 6.00 -5.18 -8.27
CA TYR A 156 5.37 -5.26 -9.58
C TYR A 156 3.89 -4.86 -9.57
N ASP A 157 3.29 -4.47 -8.43
CA ASP A 157 1.85 -4.16 -8.34
C ASP A 157 1.45 -2.99 -9.26
N ALA A 158 2.27 -1.93 -9.28
CA ALA A 158 2.04 -0.79 -10.16
C ALA A 158 2.18 -1.16 -11.64
N ILE A 159 3.13 -2.05 -11.97
CA ILE A 159 3.37 -2.54 -13.33
C ILE A 159 2.22 -3.45 -13.78
N ALA A 160 1.72 -4.30 -12.88
CA ALA A 160 0.59 -5.18 -13.12
C ALA A 160 -0.69 -4.38 -13.38
N ALA A 161 -0.93 -3.32 -12.60
CA ALA A 161 -2.04 -2.40 -12.82
C ALA A 161 -1.95 -1.70 -14.20
N ASP A 162 -0.76 -1.24 -14.58
CA ASP A 162 -0.52 -0.61 -15.89
C ASP A 162 -0.73 -1.59 -17.06
N ILE A 163 -0.35 -2.87 -16.89
CA ILE A 163 -0.60 -3.93 -17.87
C ILE A 163 -2.10 -4.14 -18.06
N ILE A 164 -2.86 -4.28 -16.97
CA ILE A 164 -4.31 -4.48 -17.03
C ILE A 164 -5.00 -3.31 -17.69
N HIS A 165 -4.62 -2.09 -17.33
CA HIS A 165 -5.14 -0.89 -17.97
C HIS A 165 -4.84 -0.87 -19.47
N GLY A 166 -3.63 -1.28 -19.89
CA GLY A 166 -3.28 -1.43 -21.30
C GLY A 166 -4.13 -2.48 -22.03
N LEU A 167 -4.38 -3.63 -21.40
CA LEU A 167 -5.22 -4.69 -21.93
C LEU A 167 -6.69 -4.25 -22.08
N ALA A 168 -7.22 -3.55 -21.08
CA ALA A 168 -8.59 -3.00 -21.11
C ALA A 168 -8.78 -1.97 -22.25
N GLN A 169 -7.71 -1.30 -22.67
CA GLN A 169 -7.69 -0.40 -23.84
C GLN A 169 -7.52 -1.14 -25.18
N GLY A 170 -7.59 -2.48 -25.19
CA GLY A 170 -7.45 -3.30 -26.39
C GLY A 170 -6.02 -3.44 -26.90
N LYS A 171 -5.01 -3.07 -26.11
CA LYS A 171 -3.60 -3.23 -26.51
C LYS A 171 -3.21 -4.72 -26.44
N PRO A 172 -2.41 -5.22 -27.40
CA PRO A 172 -1.82 -6.56 -27.29
C PRO A 172 -0.98 -6.71 -26.02
N LEU A 173 -1.05 -7.87 -25.36
CA LEU A 173 -0.35 -8.16 -24.10
C LEU A 173 1.15 -7.78 -24.14
N LYS A 174 1.85 -8.15 -25.21
CA LYS A 174 3.27 -7.82 -25.40
C LYS A 174 3.54 -6.32 -25.43
N GLN A 175 2.61 -5.55 -26.00
CA GLN A 175 2.70 -4.09 -26.04
C GLN A 175 2.38 -3.47 -24.68
N ALA A 176 1.37 -3.99 -23.97
CA ALA A 176 1.02 -3.55 -22.62
C ALA A 176 2.18 -3.77 -21.63
N ILE A 177 2.80 -4.97 -21.63
CA ILE A 177 3.97 -5.29 -20.80
C ILE A 177 5.14 -4.36 -21.13
N LYS A 178 5.45 -4.18 -22.43
CA LYS A 178 6.55 -3.31 -22.83
C LYS A 178 6.33 -1.87 -22.38
N GLN A 179 5.11 -1.36 -22.50
CA GLN A 179 4.77 0.00 -22.07
C GLN A 179 4.89 0.15 -20.55
N ALA A 180 4.34 -0.79 -19.78
CA ALA A 180 4.41 -0.76 -18.32
C ALA A 180 5.86 -0.82 -17.81
N LEU A 181 6.68 -1.72 -18.35
CA LEU A 181 8.10 -1.79 -18.01
C LEU A 181 8.87 -0.53 -18.44
N THR A 182 8.54 0.05 -19.59
CA THR A 182 9.15 1.31 -20.06
C THR A 182 8.79 2.47 -19.14
N HIS A 183 7.57 2.51 -18.63
CA HIS A 183 7.10 3.54 -17.72
C HIS A 183 7.79 3.41 -16.36
N ALA A 184 7.93 2.20 -15.84
CA ALA A 184 8.52 1.93 -14.52
C ALA A 184 10.06 2.04 -14.49
N PHE A 185 10.75 1.54 -15.52
CA PHE A 185 12.21 1.41 -15.53
C PHE A 185 12.92 2.20 -16.65
N GLY A 186 12.16 2.86 -17.53
CA GLY A 186 12.71 3.56 -18.69
C GLY A 186 12.92 2.65 -19.91
N LYS A 187 13.06 3.29 -21.08
CA LYS A 187 13.14 2.61 -22.39
C LYS A 187 14.39 1.74 -22.55
N GLU A 188 15.47 2.08 -21.84
CA GLU A 188 16.75 1.37 -21.93
C GLU A 188 16.71 0.01 -21.24
N LEU A 189 15.96 -0.10 -20.13
CA LEU A 189 15.84 -1.33 -19.35
C LEU A 189 14.66 -2.21 -19.81
N ALA A 190 13.65 -1.63 -20.45
CA ALA A 190 12.50 -2.34 -21.05
C ALA A 190 12.86 -3.04 -22.39
N THR A 191 13.91 -3.85 -22.36
CA THR A 191 14.45 -4.57 -23.52
C THR A 191 13.50 -5.66 -24.01
N ARG A 192 13.69 -6.13 -25.25
CA ARG A 192 12.95 -7.29 -25.79
C ARG A 192 13.12 -8.54 -24.90
N SER A 193 14.29 -8.71 -24.30
CA SER A 193 14.61 -9.82 -23.40
C SER A 193 13.82 -9.73 -22.08
N ALA A 194 13.65 -8.53 -21.52
CA ALA A 194 12.83 -8.31 -20.32
C ALA A 194 11.35 -8.66 -20.58
N VAL A 195 10.79 -8.19 -21.69
CA VAL A 195 9.42 -8.54 -22.10
C VAL A 195 9.27 -10.04 -22.35
N GLN A 196 10.27 -10.68 -22.95
CA GLN A 196 10.22 -12.11 -23.24
C GLN A 196 10.26 -12.96 -21.97
N ARG A 197 11.03 -12.56 -20.95
CA ARG A 197 11.06 -13.21 -19.63
C ARG A 197 9.69 -13.22 -18.96
N THR A 198 8.94 -12.13 -19.06
CA THR A 198 7.55 -12.04 -18.56
C THR A 198 6.59 -12.97 -19.32
N LEU A 199 6.85 -13.24 -20.60
CA LEU A 199 5.98 -14.07 -21.46
C LEU A 199 6.30 -15.56 -21.38
N THR A 200 7.51 -15.93 -20.96
CA THR A 200 7.92 -17.32 -20.77
C THR A 200 7.58 -17.79 -19.36
N ARG A 201 6.77 -18.86 -19.22
CA ARG A 201 6.60 -19.55 -17.93
C ARG A 201 7.98 -19.96 -17.38
N PRO A 202 8.23 -19.85 -16.07
CA PRO A 202 9.38 -20.53 -15.49
C PRO A 202 9.26 -22.02 -15.80
N ALA A 203 10.27 -22.56 -16.47
CA ALA A 203 10.44 -23.99 -16.66
C ALA A 203 10.82 -24.59 -15.31
N GLY A 204 9.85 -25.15 -14.58
CA GLY A 204 10.14 -25.81 -13.30
C GLY A 204 8.96 -25.89 -12.34
N ILE A 205 7.92 -26.63 -12.72
CA ILE A 205 7.13 -27.44 -11.76
C ILE A 205 6.82 -28.74 -12.50
N GLY A 206 7.66 -29.75 -12.25
CA GLY A 206 7.37 -31.17 -12.45
C GLY A 206 7.43 -31.82 -11.08
#